data_AF-A0A357ZJK4-F1
#
_entry.id   AF-A0A357ZJK4-F1
#
_cell.length_a   1.000
_cell.length_b   1.000
_cell.length_c   1.000
_cell.angle_alpha   90.00
_cell.angle_beta   90.00
_cell.angle_gamma   90.00
#
_symmetry.space_group_name_H-M   'P 1'
#
loop_
_entity.id
_entity.type
_entity.pdbx_description
1 polymer ?
#
loop_
_entity_poly.entity_id
_entity_poly.type
_entity_poly.pdbx_seq_one_letter_code
_entity_poly.pdbx_strand_id
1 'polypeptide(L)'
;MVWITASEPDVGLNDSSAFAAAREILRRSPRLAVAFSGGVDSAVLLHLAIDELGGENVLALHARSILFPAGRYRRLCDRMLADFSRSCTVRRVDFAPLEIAGFAANPPDRCYLCKKRMYGEFLRLARDLGAPALADGANDDDDISVRPGWRAIEELAVVAPLRQAGIGKAAIRSYAERHGLINHDLPSQSCLATRFAPG
;
A
#
# COMPACT_ATOMS: atom_id res chain seq x y z
N MET A 1 10.37 35.95 -17.14
CA MET A 1 9.10 36.06 -17.89
C MET A 1 9.18 35.11 -19.08
N VAL A 2 8.78 33.86 -18.87
CA VAL A 2 8.52 32.88 -19.93
C VAL A 2 7.28 32.13 -19.46
N TRP A 3 6.26 32.17 -20.30
CA TRP A 3 4.93 31.66 -20.05
C TRP A 3 4.97 30.14 -20.06
N ILE A 4 4.59 29.49 -18.96
CA ILE A 4 4.09 28.11 -19.01
C ILE A 4 2.58 28.25 -18.95
N THR A 5 1.98 28.10 -20.11
CA THR A 5 0.54 28.01 -20.33
C THR A 5 -0.05 26.94 -19.41
N ALA A 6 -1.23 27.24 -18.84
CA ALA A 6 -2.06 26.28 -18.16
C ALA A 6 -2.17 25.00 -19.01
N SER A 7 -1.60 23.91 -18.51
CA SER A 7 -1.85 22.59 -19.06
C SER A 7 -3.30 22.23 -18.74
N GLU A 8 -4.09 22.06 -19.80
CA GLU A 8 -5.40 21.41 -19.75
C GLU A 8 -5.31 20.08 -18.99
N PRO A 9 -6.40 19.60 -18.36
CA PRO A 9 -6.40 18.31 -17.72
C PRO A 9 -6.12 17.23 -18.77
N ASP A 10 -4.95 16.62 -18.70
CA ASP A 10 -4.63 15.40 -19.42
C ASP A 10 -5.49 14.28 -18.82
N VAL A 11 -6.73 14.17 -19.32
CA VAL A 11 -7.62 13.05 -19.02
C VAL A 11 -7.05 11.86 -19.77
N GLY A 12 -6.08 11.19 -19.14
CA GLY A 12 -5.35 10.05 -19.68
C GLY A 12 -6.27 8.91 -20.12
N LEU A 13 -6.57 8.88 -21.41
CA LEU A 13 -7.37 7.86 -22.09
C LEU A 13 -6.51 6.62 -22.39
N ASN A 14 -6.39 5.72 -21.39
CA ASN A 14 -6.49 4.25 -21.51
C ASN A 14 -6.18 3.57 -20.17
N ASP A 15 -6.98 3.83 -19.15
CA ASP A 15 -7.08 2.91 -18.02
C ASP A 15 -7.96 1.73 -18.45
N SER A 16 -7.46 0.50 -18.33
CA SER A 16 -8.27 -0.69 -18.59
C SER A 16 -9.56 -0.65 -17.75
N SER A 17 -10.61 -1.35 -18.18
CA SER A 17 -11.87 -1.45 -17.41
C SER A 17 -11.64 -1.83 -15.94
N ALA A 18 -10.58 -2.58 -15.64
CA ALA A 18 -10.17 -2.93 -14.29
C ALA A 18 -9.68 -1.72 -13.46
N PHE A 19 -8.81 -0.85 -13.99
CA PHE A 19 -8.39 0.36 -13.25
C PHE A 19 -9.55 1.34 -13.04
N ALA A 20 -10.48 1.44 -13.99
CA ALA A 20 -11.72 2.20 -13.80
C ALA A 20 -12.58 1.63 -12.65
N ALA A 21 -12.68 0.29 -12.54
CA ALA A 21 -13.38 -0.36 -11.42
C ALA A 21 -12.67 -0.12 -10.07
N ALA A 22 -11.33 -0.14 -10.04
CA ALA A 22 -10.56 0.18 -8.83
C ALA A 22 -10.81 1.63 -8.37
N ARG A 23 -10.86 2.59 -9.31
CA ARG A 23 -11.22 3.99 -9.03
C ARG A 23 -12.61 4.12 -8.42
N GLU A 24 -13.59 3.40 -8.96
CA GLU A 24 -14.96 3.40 -8.42
C GLU A 24 -15.02 2.84 -7.00
N ILE A 25 -14.21 1.83 -6.69
CA ILE A 25 -14.09 1.31 -5.32
C ILE A 25 -13.50 2.38 -4.39
N LEU A 26 -12.47 3.11 -4.84
CA LEU A 26 -11.83 4.18 -4.08
C LEU A 26 -12.81 5.32 -3.75
N ARG A 27 -13.66 5.73 -4.71
CA ARG A 27 -14.67 6.81 -4.52
C ARG A 27 -15.66 6.55 -3.39
N ARG A 28 -15.87 5.28 -3.01
CA ARG A 28 -16.73 4.92 -1.86
C ARG A 28 -16.16 5.40 -0.53
N SER A 29 -14.87 5.75 -0.49
CA SER A 29 -14.17 6.30 0.68
C SER A 29 -13.55 7.65 0.32
N PRO A 30 -14.31 8.77 0.41
CA PRO A 30 -13.83 10.09 0.02
C PRO A 30 -12.58 10.56 0.77
N ARG A 31 -12.29 9.99 1.95
CA ARG A 31 -11.02 10.16 2.68
C ARG A 31 -10.47 8.79 3.04
N LEU A 32 -9.26 8.49 2.59
CA LEU A 32 -8.72 7.14 2.60
C LEU A 32 -7.28 7.10 3.11
N ALA A 33 -6.99 6.18 4.02
CA ALA A 33 -5.63 5.78 4.32
C ALA A 33 -5.19 4.63 3.40
N VAL A 34 -3.93 4.66 2.94
CA VAL A 34 -3.32 3.59 2.15
C VAL A 34 -2.16 2.99 2.94
N ALA A 35 -2.18 1.68 3.17
CA ALA A 35 -1.07 0.95 3.75
C ALA A 35 0.08 0.84 2.73
N PHE A 36 1.10 1.67 2.87
CA PHE A 36 2.22 1.75 1.95
C PHE A 36 3.39 0.85 2.41
N SER A 37 3.64 -0.23 1.67
CA SER A 37 4.72 -1.19 1.98
C SER A 37 6.07 -0.84 1.34
N GLY A 38 6.06 0.00 0.30
CA GLY A 38 7.21 0.22 -0.60
C GLY A 38 7.25 -0.71 -1.80
N GLY A 39 6.41 -1.75 -1.86
CA GLY A 39 6.22 -2.58 -3.04
C GLY A 39 5.46 -1.85 -4.15
N VAL A 40 5.60 -2.33 -5.39
CA VAL A 40 4.95 -1.75 -6.57
C VAL A 40 3.43 -1.70 -6.44
N ASP A 41 2.80 -2.72 -5.85
CA ASP A 41 1.34 -2.77 -5.72
C ASP A 41 0.82 -1.65 -4.81
N SER A 42 1.44 -1.46 -3.64
CA SER A 42 1.08 -0.36 -2.75
C SER A 42 1.43 1.02 -3.30
N ALA A 43 2.43 1.12 -4.17
CA ALA A 43 2.79 2.38 -4.83
C ALA A 43 1.79 2.75 -5.93
N VAL A 44 1.35 1.78 -6.73
CA VAL A 44 0.28 1.97 -7.72
C VAL A 44 -1.04 2.32 -7.02
N LEU A 45 -1.40 1.60 -5.96
CA LEU A 45 -2.60 1.93 -5.18
C LEU A 45 -2.56 3.36 -4.61
N LEU A 46 -1.43 3.77 -4.03
CA LEU A 46 -1.27 5.12 -3.49
C LEU A 46 -1.36 6.18 -4.59
N HIS A 47 -0.66 5.97 -5.72
CA HIS A 47 -0.73 6.86 -6.88
C HIS A 47 -2.17 6.98 -7.40
N LEU A 48 -2.85 5.85 -7.59
CA LEU A 48 -4.24 5.80 -8.05
C LEU A 48 -5.20 6.53 -7.09
N ALA A 49 -5.01 6.36 -5.78
CA ALA A 49 -5.82 7.05 -4.79
C ALA A 49 -5.61 8.58 -4.80
N ILE A 50 -4.37 9.04 -4.95
CA ILE A 50 -4.05 10.48 -5.03
C ILE A 50 -4.66 11.09 -6.29
N ASP A 51 -4.49 10.42 -7.43
CA ASP A 51 -5.02 10.84 -8.72
C ASP A 51 -6.56 10.89 -8.71
N GLU A 52 -7.21 9.92 -8.06
CA GLU A 52 -8.66 9.80 -8.04
C GLU A 52 -9.35 10.68 -7.00
N LEU A 53 -8.82 10.75 -5.78
CA LEU A 53 -9.48 11.38 -4.63
C LEU A 53 -8.94 12.78 -4.33
N GLY A 54 -7.81 13.17 -4.92
CA GLY A 54 -7.07 14.37 -4.52
C GLY A 54 -6.18 14.10 -3.31
N GLY A 55 -5.00 14.74 -3.32
CA GLY A 55 -3.94 14.53 -2.36
C GLY A 55 -4.29 14.81 -0.89
N GLU A 56 -5.13 15.82 -0.66
CA GLU A 56 -5.64 16.24 0.64
C GLU A 56 -6.55 15.21 1.31
N ASN A 57 -7.09 14.29 0.52
CA ASN A 57 -7.99 13.23 0.98
C ASN A 57 -7.28 11.89 1.22
N VAL A 58 -5.98 11.81 0.93
CA VAL A 58 -5.20 10.58 1.01
C VAL A 58 -4.12 10.65 2.09
N LEU A 59 -4.08 9.60 2.92
CA LEU A 59 -3.10 9.40 3.96
C LEU A 59 -2.27 8.14 3.68
N ALA A 60 -0.99 8.29 3.36
CA ALA A 60 -0.07 7.17 3.25
C ALA A 60 0.46 6.77 4.64
N LEU A 61 0.24 5.51 5.03
CA LEU A 61 0.73 4.94 6.30
C LEU A 61 1.81 3.90 6.03
N HIS A 62 3.00 4.11 6.59
CA HIS A 62 4.13 3.19 6.44
C HIS A 62 4.67 2.71 7.78
N ALA A 63 4.77 1.39 7.96
CA ALA A 63 5.33 0.79 9.16
C ALA A 63 6.85 0.64 9.03
N ARG A 64 7.60 1.22 9.97
CA ARG A 64 9.04 0.99 10.10
C ARG A 64 9.27 -0.15 11.08
N SER A 65 10.04 -1.14 10.65
CA SER A 65 10.34 -2.31 11.48
C SER A 65 11.74 -2.82 11.24
N ILE A 66 12.35 -3.41 12.28
CA ILE A 66 13.64 -4.10 12.19
C ILE A 66 13.60 -5.30 11.24
N LEU A 67 12.41 -5.87 10.99
CA LEU A 67 12.23 -6.99 10.07
C LEU A 67 12.35 -6.61 8.59
N PHE A 68 12.51 -5.31 8.31
CA PHE A 68 12.86 -4.74 7.01
C PHE A 68 14.08 -3.81 7.21
N PRO A 69 15.29 -4.39 7.30
CA PRO A 69 16.49 -3.69 7.73
C PRO A 69 16.95 -2.64 6.71
N ALA A 70 17.95 -1.86 7.13
CA ALA A 70 18.62 -0.91 6.25
C ALA A 70 19.15 -1.58 4.99
N GLY A 71 18.83 -1.04 3.82
CA GLY A 71 19.26 -1.62 2.55
C GLY A 71 18.71 -0.84 1.36
N ARG A 72 18.95 -1.38 0.16
CA ARG A 72 18.48 -0.79 -1.10
C ARG A 72 16.97 -0.54 -1.08
N TYR A 73 16.21 -1.54 -0.64
CA TYR A 73 14.75 -1.45 -0.57
C TYR A 73 14.27 -0.37 0.38
N ARG A 74 14.82 -0.29 1.60
CA ARG A 74 14.44 0.75 2.56
C ARG A 74 14.76 2.14 2.05
N ARG A 75 15.94 2.35 1.46
CA ARG A 75 16.31 3.63 0.84
C ARG A 75 15.37 4.03 -0.31
N LEU A 76 14.97 3.06 -1.12
CA LEU A 76 14.02 3.28 -2.21
C LEU A 76 12.63 3.64 -1.66
N CYS A 77 12.16 2.92 -0.63
CA CYS A 77 10.91 3.21 0.09
C CYS A 77 10.93 4.63 0.67
N ASP A 78 12.02 5.01 1.35
CA ASP A 78 12.16 6.35 1.93
C ASP A 78 12.14 7.45 0.86
N ARG A 79 12.78 7.22 -0.29
CA ARG A 79 12.70 8.12 -1.45
C ARG A 79 11.26 8.25 -1.95
N MET A 80 10.57 7.14 -2.19
CA MET A 80 9.17 7.17 -2.65
C MET A 80 8.26 7.90 -1.67
N LEU A 81 8.39 7.65 -0.37
CA LEU A 81 7.62 8.37 0.65
C LEU A 81 7.93 9.87 0.67
N ALA A 82 9.19 10.26 0.44
CA ALA A 82 9.55 11.66 0.31
C ALA A 82 8.91 12.30 -0.93
N ASP A 83 8.88 11.59 -2.05
CA ASP A 83 8.24 12.06 -3.28
C ASP A 83 6.71 12.17 -3.10
N PHE A 84 6.05 11.14 -2.58
CA PHE A 84 4.61 11.14 -2.29
C PHE A 84 4.20 12.20 -1.25
N SER A 85 5.10 12.58 -0.34
CA SER A 85 4.81 13.63 0.65
C SER A 85 4.59 15.02 0.03
N ARG A 86 4.95 15.21 -1.25
CA ARG A 86 4.62 16.42 -2.01
C ARG A 86 3.16 16.46 -2.47
N SER A 87 2.51 15.30 -2.53
CA SER A 87 1.16 15.14 -3.08
C SER A 87 0.15 14.63 -2.08
N CYS A 88 0.55 14.09 -0.91
CA CYS A 88 -0.39 13.59 0.10
C CYS A 88 0.21 13.64 1.51
N THR A 89 -0.61 13.41 2.52
CA THR A 89 -0.11 13.28 3.90
C THR A 89 0.57 11.93 4.07
N VAL A 90 1.83 11.92 4.53
CA VAL A 90 2.56 10.70 4.87
C VAL A 90 2.75 10.60 6.38
N ARG A 91 2.53 9.40 6.95
CA ARG A 91 2.90 9.06 8.32
C ARG A 91 3.71 7.77 8.37
N ARG A 92 4.85 7.84 9.05
CA ARG A 92 5.67 6.68 9.38
C ARG A 92 5.35 6.28 10.82
N VAL A 93 5.10 5.00 11.05
CA VAL A 93 4.77 4.44 12.37
C VAL A 93 5.84 3.43 12.74
N ASP A 94 6.46 3.59 13.91
CA ASP A 94 7.37 2.57 14.42
C ASP A 94 6.57 1.35 14.86
N PHE A 95 7.00 0.19 14.36
CA PHE A 95 6.29 -1.06 14.54
C PHE A 95 7.28 -2.14 14.95
N ALA A 96 7.00 -2.74 16.12
CA ALA A 96 7.80 -3.79 16.73
C ALA A 96 7.04 -5.13 16.70
N PRO A 97 7.09 -5.90 15.58
CA PRO A 97 6.44 -7.20 15.48
C PRO A 97 6.85 -8.18 16.58
N LEU A 98 8.10 -8.09 17.07
CA LEU A 98 8.62 -8.97 18.11
C LEU A 98 7.95 -8.76 19.48
N GLU A 99 7.27 -7.63 19.69
CA GLU A 99 6.49 -7.36 20.91
C GLU A 99 5.06 -7.91 20.80
N ILE A 100 4.64 -8.41 19.63
CA ILE A 100 3.34 -9.05 19.45
C ILE A 100 3.40 -10.43 20.09
N ALA A 101 2.49 -10.68 21.04
CA ALA A 101 2.35 -11.99 21.68
C ALA A 101 2.27 -13.11 20.64
N GLY A 102 3.13 -14.12 20.79
CA GLY A 102 3.20 -15.27 19.90
C GLY A 102 3.95 -15.05 18.57
N PHE A 103 4.21 -13.81 18.13
CA PHE A 103 4.89 -13.58 16.85
C PHE A 103 6.35 -14.06 16.85
N ALA A 104 7.06 -13.92 17.97
CA ALA A 104 8.48 -14.29 18.09
C ALA A 104 8.73 -15.80 17.94
N ALA A 105 7.72 -16.64 18.22
CA ALA A 105 7.74 -18.09 17.93
C ALA A 105 7.56 -18.39 16.42
N ASN A 106 7.56 -17.36 15.56
CA ASN A 106 7.49 -17.49 14.12
C ASN A 106 6.40 -18.47 13.61
N PRO A 107 5.16 -18.46 14.16
CA PRO A 107 4.17 -19.47 13.83
C PRO A 107 3.79 -19.40 12.35
N PRO A 108 3.16 -20.46 11.78
CA PRO A 108 2.67 -20.44 10.41
C PRO A 108 1.79 -19.22 10.10
N ASP A 109 1.05 -18.70 11.09
CA ASP A 109 0.17 -17.54 10.97
C ASP A 109 0.82 -16.21 11.40
N ARG A 110 2.14 -16.11 11.54
CA ARG A 110 2.83 -14.85 11.91
C ARG A 110 2.42 -13.63 11.08
N CYS A 111 2.12 -13.84 9.80
CA CYS A 111 1.68 -12.77 8.90
C CYS A 111 0.30 -12.23 9.29
N TYR A 112 -0.59 -13.08 9.81
CA TYR A 112 -1.85 -12.66 10.38
C TYR A 112 -1.61 -11.80 11.63
N LEU A 113 -0.83 -12.29 12.59
CA LEU A 113 -0.54 -11.59 13.85
C LEU A 113 0.05 -10.20 13.59
N CYS A 114 1.04 -10.15 12.68
CA CYS A 114 1.72 -8.93 12.26
C CYS A 114 0.75 -7.95 11.58
N LYS A 115 0.01 -8.40 10.55
CA LYS A 115 -0.90 -7.52 9.81
C LYS A 115 -2.07 -7.06 10.66
N LYS A 116 -2.65 -7.92 11.52
CA LYS A 116 -3.75 -7.56 12.42
C LYS A 116 -3.35 -6.46 13.40
N ARG A 117 -2.18 -6.57 14.05
CA ARG A 117 -1.68 -5.52 14.96
C ARG A 117 -1.39 -4.22 14.19
N MET A 118 -0.70 -4.32 13.06
CA MET A 118 -0.30 -3.16 12.26
C MET A 118 -1.50 -2.40 11.70
N TYR A 119 -2.46 -3.11 11.11
CA TYR A 119 -3.63 -2.49 10.48
C TYR A 119 -4.61 -1.96 11.54
N GLY A 120 -4.67 -2.58 12.72
CA GLY A 120 -5.37 -2.00 13.87
C GLY A 120 -4.80 -0.63 14.28
N GLU A 121 -3.47 -0.49 14.38
CA GLU A 121 -2.83 0.80 14.67
C GLU A 121 -3.05 1.81 13.53
N PHE A 122 -2.96 1.36 12.28
CA PHE A 122 -3.22 2.22 11.11
C PHE A 122 -4.66 2.72 11.10
N LEU A 123 -5.66 1.86 11.31
CA LEU A 123 -7.06 2.26 11.38
C LEU A 123 -7.34 3.22 12.54
N ARG A 124 -6.67 3.05 13.68
CA ARG A 124 -6.77 4.02 14.78
C ARG A 124 -6.21 5.38 14.36
N LEU A 125 -4.98 5.42 13.85
CA LEU A 125 -4.34 6.65 13.38
C LEU A 125 -5.12 7.32 12.24
N ALA A 126 -5.65 6.53 11.32
CA ALA A 126 -6.40 7.02 10.18
C ALA A 126 -7.72 7.67 10.63
N ARG A 127 -8.42 7.08 11.59
CA ARG A 127 -9.60 7.70 12.25
C ARG A 127 -9.24 9.01 12.95
N ASP A 128 -8.15 9.02 13.71
CA ASP A 128 -7.68 10.23 14.41
C ASP A 128 -7.36 11.40 13.44
N LEU A 129 -7.01 11.07 12.18
CA LEU A 129 -6.71 12.03 11.11
C LEU A 129 -7.88 12.26 10.13
N GLY A 130 -9.05 11.67 10.38
CA GLY A 130 -10.27 11.87 9.59
C GLY A 130 -10.35 11.08 8.27
N ALA A 131 -9.56 10.01 8.12
CA ALA A 131 -9.61 9.07 7.00
C ALA A 131 -9.97 7.66 7.53
N PRO A 132 -11.24 7.36 7.83
CA PRO A 132 -11.60 6.17 8.62
C PRO A 132 -11.40 4.83 7.88
N ALA A 133 -11.29 4.85 6.55
CA ALA A 133 -11.04 3.67 5.74
C ALA A 133 -9.54 3.44 5.54
N LEU A 134 -9.14 2.16 5.45
CA LEU A 134 -7.78 1.74 5.10
C LEU A 134 -7.84 0.86 3.86
N ALA A 135 -6.93 1.08 2.91
CA ALA A 135 -6.73 0.24 1.73
C ALA A 135 -5.38 -0.49 1.73
N ASP A 136 -5.39 -1.75 1.29
CA ASP A 136 -4.23 -2.62 1.11
C ASP A 136 -3.94 -2.86 -0.38
N GLY A 137 -2.64 -2.92 -0.72
CA GLY A 137 -2.17 -3.17 -2.09
C GLY A 137 -2.27 -4.62 -2.56
N ALA A 138 -3.13 -5.44 -1.95
CA ALA A 138 -3.35 -6.82 -2.42
C ALA A 138 -3.92 -6.82 -3.84
N ASN A 139 -3.45 -7.74 -4.67
CA ASN A 139 -3.79 -7.85 -6.09
C ASN A 139 -4.44 -9.21 -6.42
N ASP A 140 -4.85 -9.41 -7.66
CA ASP A 140 -5.59 -10.61 -8.08
C ASP A 140 -4.71 -11.89 -8.11
N ASP A 141 -3.42 -11.75 -8.40
CA ASP A 141 -2.47 -12.88 -8.46
C ASP A 141 -2.09 -13.39 -7.04
N ASP A 142 -2.53 -12.72 -5.98
CA ASP A 142 -2.27 -13.15 -4.62
C ASP A 142 -3.13 -14.38 -4.27
N ASP A 143 -2.51 -15.52 -4.01
CA ASP A 143 -3.20 -16.70 -3.48
C ASP A 143 -3.57 -16.50 -2.00
N ILE A 144 -4.85 -16.23 -1.75
CA ILE A 144 -5.39 -15.99 -0.41
C ILE A 144 -5.53 -17.27 0.42
N SER A 145 -5.62 -18.44 -0.23
CA SER A 145 -5.80 -19.72 0.45
C SER A 145 -4.56 -20.12 1.27
N VAL A 146 -3.40 -19.56 0.93
CA VAL A 146 -2.10 -19.83 1.56
C VAL A 146 -1.50 -18.63 2.31
N ARG A 147 -2.22 -17.49 2.40
CA ARG A 147 -1.71 -16.26 3.01
C ARG A 147 -2.50 -15.87 4.27
N PRO A 148 -2.05 -16.28 5.47
CA PRO A 148 -2.72 -15.97 6.74
C PRO A 148 -3.01 -14.48 6.97
N GLY A 149 -2.19 -13.59 6.38
CA GLY A 149 -2.40 -12.15 6.44
C GLY A 149 -3.74 -11.69 5.84
N TRP A 150 -4.32 -12.44 4.89
CA TRP A 150 -5.60 -12.09 4.27
C TRP A 150 -6.75 -12.07 5.29
N ARG A 151 -6.74 -13.03 6.22
CA ARG A 151 -7.70 -13.07 7.33
C ARG A 151 -7.76 -11.76 8.12
N ALA A 152 -6.62 -11.08 8.31
CA ALA A 152 -6.58 -9.80 9.01
C ALA A 152 -7.20 -8.64 8.20
N ILE A 153 -7.13 -8.69 6.86
CA ILE A 153 -7.74 -7.69 5.98
C ILE A 153 -9.26 -7.80 6.09
N GLU A 154 -9.78 -9.02 6.02
CA GLU A 154 -11.23 -9.30 6.13
C GLU A 154 -11.78 -8.92 7.50
N GLU A 155 -11.15 -9.39 8.59
CA GLU A 155 -11.58 -9.09 9.96
C GLU A 155 -11.60 -7.58 10.28
N LEU A 156 -10.68 -6.82 9.67
CA LEU A 156 -10.55 -5.37 9.90
C LEU A 156 -11.29 -4.52 8.86
N ALA A 157 -12.04 -5.15 7.94
CA ALA A 157 -12.74 -4.48 6.84
C ALA A 157 -11.83 -3.54 6.02
N VAL A 158 -10.59 -3.96 5.80
CA VAL A 158 -9.62 -3.23 4.97
C VAL A 158 -9.96 -3.48 3.50
N VAL A 159 -10.00 -2.40 2.72
CA VAL A 159 -10.38 -2.46 1.31
C VAL A 159 -9.17 -2.92 0.49
N ALA A 160 -9.37 -3.73 -0.55
CA ALA A 160 -8.30 -4.17 -1.45
C ALA A 160 -8.67 -3.84 -2.91
N PRO A 161 -8.61 -2.57 -3.33
CA PRO A 161 -9.22 -2.13 -4.59
C PRO A 161 -8.63 -2.82 -5.82
N LEU A 162 -7.32 -3.06 -5.85
CA LEU A 162 -6.66 -3.72 -6.99
C LEU A 162 -7.16 -5.16 -7.16
N ARG A 163 -7.21 -5.93 -6.07
CA ARG A 163 -7.79 -7.29 -6.07
C ARG A 163 -9.27 -7.29 -6.41
N GLN A 164 -10.07 -6.43 -5.79
CA GLN A 164 -11.52 -6.35 -6.04
C GLN A 164 -11.86 -6.00 -7.48
N ALA A 165 -10.95 -5.31 -8.19
CA ALA A 165 -11.06 -5.01 -9.60
C ALA A 165 -10.41 -6.05 -10.54
N GLY A 166 -9.87 -7.15 -10.02
CA GLY A 166 -9.21 -8.19 -10.82
C GLY A 166 -7.89 -7.73 -11.46
N ILE A 167 -7.17 -6.80 -10.82
CA ILE A 167 -5.91 -6.28 -11.35
C ILE A 167 -4.77 -7.20 -10.89
N GLY A 168 -4.14 -7.88 -11.85
CA GLY A 168 -2.94 -8.69 -11.64
C GLY A 168 -1.62 -7.90 -11.73
N LYS A 169 -0.51 -8.58 -11.43
CA LYS A 169 0.83 -8.01 -11.29
C LYS A 169 1.37 -7.39 -12.57
N ALA A 170 1.10 -8.01 -13.72
CA ALA A 170 1.56 -7.51 -15.01
C ALA A 170 0.96 -6.12 -15.33
N ALA A 171 -0.34 -5.95 -15.09
CA ALA A 171 -1.04 -4.67 -15.25
C ALA A 171 -0.50 -3.61 -14.28
N ILE A 172 -0.26 -3.99 -13.02
CA ILE A 172 0.34 -3.11 -12.00
C ILE A 172 1.72 -2.61 -12.43
N ARG A 173 2.61 -3.50 -12.90
CA ARG A 173 3.95 -3.11 -13.34
C ARG A 173 3.91 -2.18 -14.55
N SER A 174 3.04 -2.50 -15.52
CA SER A 174 2.85 -1.66 -16.70
C SER A 174 2.29 -0.28 -16.35
N TYR A 175 1.34 -0.20 -15.41
CA TYR A 175 0.87 1.08 -14.86
C TYR A 175 2.02 1.84 -14.19
N ALA A 176 2.76 1.18 -13.29
CA ALA A 176 3.86 1.80 -12.57
C ALA A 176 4.91 2.39 -13.51
N GLU A 177 5.26 1.67 -14.58
CA GLU A 177 6.21 2.14 -15.60
C GLU A 177 5.68 3.36 -16.36
N ARG A 178 4.43 3.32 -16.85
CA ARG A 178 3.81 4.44 -17.59
C ARG A 178 3.71 5.72 -16.75
N HIS A 179 3.48 5.58 -15.45
CA HIS A 179 3.37 6.70 -14.51
C HIS A 179 4.71 7.07 -13.84
N GLY A 180 5.84 6.52 -14.32
CA GLY A 180 7.17 6.90 -13.85
C GLY A 180 7.48 6.49 -12.41
N LEU A 181 6.77 5.50 -11.85
CA LEU A 181 7.05 5.00 -10.51
C LEU A 181 8.38 4.25 -10.51
N ILE A 182 9.33 4.77 -9.73
CA ILE A 182 10.72 4.28 -9.68
C ILE A 182 10.90 2.82 -9.21
N ASN A 183 9.84 2.19 -8.70
CA ASN A 183 9.82 0.81 -8.25
C ASN A 183 9.07 -0.15 -9.20
N HIS A 184 8.75 0.27 -10.43
CA HIS A 184 8.00 -0.53 -11.41
C HIS A 184 8.56 -1.95 -11.62
N ASP A 185 9.89 -2.11 -11.60
CA ASP A 185 10.57 -3.40 -11.73
C ASP A 185 11.25 -3.88 -10.43
N LEU A 186 10.86 -3.34 -9.27
CA LEU A 186 11.43 -3.77 -8.01
C LEU A 186 10.95 -5.20 -7.66
N PRO A 187 11.88 -6.15 -7.38
CA PRO A 187 11.50 -7.47 -6.89
C PRO A 187 10.80 -7.39 -5.52
N SER A 188 9.88 -8.31 -5.27
CA SER A 188 9.21 -8.40 -3.97
C SER A 188 10.21 -8.71 -2.86
N GLN A 189 10.16 -7.93 -1.77
CA GLN A 189 10.94 -8.19 -0.57
C GLN A 189 10.07 -8.83 0.51
N SER A 190 10.44 -10.02 0.95
CA SER A 190 9.82 -10.69 2.09
C SER A 190 10.43 -10.23 3.42
N CYS A 191 9.63 -10.26 4.48
CA CYS A 191 10.03 -10.01 5.87
C CYS A 191 11.19 -10.91 6.33
N LEU A 192 12.13 -10.40 7.13
CA LEU A 192 13.24 -11.22 7.67
C LEU A 192 12.80 -12.46 8.45
N ALA A 193 11.60 -12.46 9.05
CA ALA A 193 11.07 -13.64 9.75
C ALA A 193 10.96 -14.89 8.85
N THR A 194 10.83 -14.72 7.53
CA THR A 194 10.80 -15.87 6.59
C THR A 194 12.15 -16.57 6.45
N ARG A 195 13.23 -16.07 7.08
CA ARG A 195 14.56 -16.70 7.07
C ARG A 195 14.73 -17.69 8.21
N PHE A 196 13.74 -17.78 9.10
CA PHE A 196 13.67 -18.74 10.18
C PHE A 196 12.57 -19.76 9.85
N ALA A 197 12.82 -21.03 10.18
CA ALA A 197 11.80 -22.06 10.06
C ALA A 197 10.61 -21.73 10.99
N PRO A 198 9.37 -22.08 10.61
CA PRO A 198 8.24 -21.96 11.53
C PRO A 198 8.45 -22.87 12.75
N GLY A 199 8.15 -22.38 13.96
CA GLY A 199 8.29 -23.14 15.20
C GLY A 199 8.42 -22.27 16.44
#